data_AF-A0A9E4RK76-F1
#
_entry.id   AF-A0A9E4RK76-F1
#
_cell.length_a   1.000
_cell.length_b   1.000
_cell.length_c   1.000
_cell.angle_alpha   90.00
_cell.angle_beta   90.00
_cell.angle_gamma   90.00
#
_symmetry.space_group_name_H-M   'P 1'
#
loop_
_entity.id
_entity.type
_entity.pdbx_description
1 polymer ?
#
loop_
_entity_poly.entity_id
_entity_poly.type
_entity_poly.pdbx_seq_one_letter_code
_entity_poly.pdbx_strand_id
1 'polypeptide(L)'
;GVTLIMLSIYLFYAIYRFFRSGEEVRLRSRWMLVFSGARNAYEGVRARVFGKPRKHVHAQQQYGAKTALGIGAIHGIGAETGTQVLLITTAVGASSQAAGVVALLAFIVGLLISNTVITVVSTVTVVSSSRRQWIYVAAGGIAAVFSLVVGVLFLAQASDLLPDLDSLISWIGGPD
;
A
#
# COMPACT_ATOMS: atom_id res chain seq x y z
N GLY A 1 10.11 -4.84 -11.40
CA GLY A 1 10.18 -3.91 -12.55
C GLY A 1 8.82 -3.41 -12.99
N VAL A 2 8.11 -4.17 -13.85
CA VAL A 2 6.86 -3.74 -14.53
C VAL A 2 5.79 -3.16 -13.60
N THR A 3 5.47 -3.85 -12.50
CA THR A 3 4.43 -3.40 -11.56
C THR A 3 4.75 -2.06 -10.90
N LEU A 4 6.02 -1.78 -10.61
CA LEU A 4 6.47 -0.51 -10.04
C LEU A 4 6.38 0.64 -11.05
N ILE A 5 6.65 0.37 -12.32
CA ILE A 5 6.48 1.36 -13.40
C ILE A 5 5.00 1.65 -13.64
N MET A 6 4.14 0.64 -13.65
CA MET A 6 2.70 0.86 -13.73
C MET A 6 2.19 1.71 -12.55
N LEU A 7 2.68 1.42 -11.34
CA LEU A 7 2.36 2.21 -10.15
C LEU A 7 2.85 3.65 -10.26
N SER A 8 4.08 3.89 -10.75
CA SER A 8 4.60 5.25 -10.90
C SER A 8 3.82 6.06 -11.93
N ILE A 9 3.48 5.47 -13.08
CA ILE A 9 2.62 6.10 -14.10
C ILE A 9 1.26 6.48 -13.50
N TYR A 10 0.64 5.57 -12.75
CA TYR A 10 -0.63 5.83 -12.09
C TYR A 10 -0.54 7.00 -11.09
N LEU A 11 0.51 7.05 -10.28
CA LEU A 11 0.72 8.12 -9.29
C LEU A 11 1.00 9.47 -9.96
N PHE A 12 1.83 9.51 -11.00
CA PHE A 12 2.06 10.73 -11.77
C PHE A 12 0.77 11.22 -12.44
N TYR A 13 -0.03 10.32 -13.01
CA TYR A 13 -1.33 10.67 -13.57
C TYR A 13 -2.29 11.23 -12.51
N ALA A 14 -2.33 10.64 -11.32
CA ALA A 14 -3.16 11.12 -10.22
C ALA A 14 -2.76 12.53 -9.76
N ILE A 15 -1.45 12.81 -9.67
CA ILE A 15 -0.91 14.13 -9.30
C ILE A 15 -1.17 15.14 -10.42
N TYR A 16 -0.94 14.80 -11.68
CA TYR A 16 -1.23 15.65 -12.82
C TYR A 16 -2.71 16.04 -12.88
N ARG A 17 -3.61 15.08 -12.66
CA ARG A 17 -5.05 15.33 -12.59
C ARG A 17 -5.40 16.29 -11.46
N PHE A 18 -4.80 16.14 -10.27
CA PHE A 18 -5.03 17.03 -9.14
C PHE A 18 -4.75 18.50 -9.49
N PHE A 19 -3.61 18.78 -10.12
CA PHE A 19 -3.26 20.15 -10.54
C PHE A 19 -4.17 20.70 -11.64
N ARG A 20 -4.76 19.85 -12.48
CA ARG A 20 -5.58 20.27 -13.63
C ARG A 20 -7.07 20.42 -13.32
N SER A 21 -7.66 19.58 -12.46
CA SER A 21 -9.09 19.61 -12.18
C SER A 21 -9.46 20.29 -10.86
N GLY A 22 -8.49 20.56 -9.97
CA GLY A 22 -8.76 21.10 -8.63
C GLY A 22 -9.62 20.17 -7.76
N GLU A 23 -9.86 18.92 -8.19
CA GLU A 23 -10.60 17.94 -7.41
C GLU A 23 -9.78 17.55 -6.18
N GLU A 24 -10.43 17.48 -5.02
CA GLU A 24 -9.79 17.01 -3.79
C GLU A 24 -9.09 15.66 -4.03
N VAL A 25 -7.78 15.58 -3.75
CA VAL A 25 -7.08 14.29 -3.66
C VAL A 25 -7.70 13.51 -2.51
N ARG A 26 -8.65 12.65 -2.86
CA ARG A 26 -9.23 11.67 -1.94
C ARG A 26 -8.46 10.38 -2.11
N LEU A 27 -7.47 10.16 -1.25
CA LEU A 27 -6.77 8.88 -1.17
C LEU A 27 -7.79 7.80 -0.76
N ARG A 28 -8.17 6.98 -1.74
CA ARG A 28 -8.98 5.78 -1.52
C ARG A 28 -8.03 4.62 -1.28
N SER A 29 -8.40 3.73 -0.35
CA SER A 29 -7.69 2.46 -0.16
C SER A 29 -7.57 1.70 -1.49
N ARG A 30 -6.45 1.00 -1.71
CA ARG A 30 -6.22 0.17 -2.92
C ARG A 30 -7.37 -0.81 -3.15
N TRP A 31 -7.90 -1.41 -2.08
CA TRP A 31 -9.07 -2.29 -2.12
C TRP A 31 -10.37 -1.55 -2.40
N MET A 32 -10.51 -0.30 -1.96
CA MET A 32 -11.65 0.54 -2.31
C MET A 32 -11.68 0.84 -3.81
N LEU A 33 -10.52 1.06 -4.44
CA LEU A 33 -10.43 1.19 -5.90
C LEU A 33 -10.82 -0.11 -6.60
N VAL A 34 -10.29 -1.25 -6.16
CA VAL A 34 -10.64 -2.57 -6.73
C VAL A 34 -12.14 -2.86 -6.58
N PHE A 35 -12.71 -2.69 -5.38
CA PHE A 35 -14.13 -2.94 -5.13
C PHE A 35 -15.03 -1.97 -5.90
N SER A 36 -14.66 -0.69 -5.97
CA SER A 36 -15.42 0.28 -6.77
C SER A 36 -15.32 0.00 -8.27
N GLY A 37 -14.15 -0.42 -8.76
CA GLY A 37 -13.92 -0.83 -10.15
C GLY A 37 -14.70 -2.09 -10.52
N ALA A 38 -14.60 -3.14 -9.71
CA ALA A 38 -15.31 -4.40 -9.89
C ALA A 38 -16.83 -4.19 -9.88
N ARG A 39 -17.34 -3.35 -8.96
CA ARG A 39 -18.75 -2.99 -8.92
C ARG A 39 -19.17 -2.17 -10.14
N ASN A 40 -18.40 -1.17 -10.53
CA ASN A 40 -18.71 -0.37 -11.74
C ASN A 40 -18.69 -1.23 -13.00
N ALA A 41 -17.79 -2.21 -13.10
CA ALA A 41 -17.76 -3.19 -14.16
C ALA A 41 -18.99 -4.09 -14.12
N TYR A 42 -19.34 -4.65 -12.96
CA TYR A 42 -20.54 -5.48 -12.77
C TYR A 42 -21.82 -4.71 -13.10
N GLU A 43 -21.96 -3.48 -12.62
CA GLU A 43 -23.10 -2.61 -12.93
C GLU A 43 -23.11 -2.20 -14.41
N GLY A 44 -21.95 -1.99 -15.04
CA GLY A 44 -21.83 -1.73 -16.47
C GLY A 44 -22.25 -2.93 -17.34
N VAL A 45 -21.78 -4.12 -16.99
CA VAL A 45 -22.16 -5.38 -17.65
C VAL A 45 -23.66 -5.65 -17.46
N ARG A 46 -24.15 -5.52 -16.23
CA ARG A 46 -25.57 -5.72 -15.90
C ARG A 46 -26.47 -4.68 -16.58
N ALA A 47 -26.05 -3.43 -16.70
CA ALA A 47 -26.79 -2.41 -17.44
C ALA A 47 -26.82 -2.71 -18.95
N ARG A 48 -25.73 -3.24 -19.51
CA ARG A 48 -25.65 -3.62 -20.92
C ARG A 48 -26.44 -4.88 -21.26
N VAL A 49 -26.58 -5.81 -20.31
CA VAL A 49 -27.33 -7.07 -20.49
C VAL A 49 -28.81 -6.93 -20.13
N PHE A 50 -29.16 -6.15 -19.10
CA PHE A 50 -30.53 -6.08 -18.55
C PHE A 50 -31.22 -4.73 -18.71
N GLY A 51 -30.60 -3.75 -19.39
CA GLY A 51 -31.23 -2.47 -19.75
C GLY A 51 -31.67 -1.56 -18.60
N LYS A 52 -31.26 -1.83 -17.35
CA LYS A 52 -31.68 -1.03 -16.18
C LYS A 52 -30.87 0.28 -16.08
N PRO A 53 -31.52 1.43 -15.82
CA PRO A 53 -30.85 2.72 -15.69
C PRO A 53 -29.89 2.73 -14.49
N ARG A 54 -28.71 3.33 -14.67
CA ARG A 54 -27.70 3.45 -13.60
C ARG A 54 -28.26 4.33 -12.48
N LYS A 55 -28.51 3.75 -11.30
CA LYS A 55 -28.72 4.55 -10.08
C LYS A 55 -27.35 5.02 -9.60
N HIS A 56 -27.05 6.30 -9.80
CA HIS A 56 -25.90 6.97 -9.19
C HIS A 56 -26.11 7.06 -7.67
N VAL A 57 -25.78 6.00 -6.95
CA VAL A 57 -25.82 6.00 -5.49
C VAL A 57 -24.50 6.55 -4.99
N HIS A 58 -24.46 7.85 -4.68
CA HIS A 58 -23.38 8.50 -3.94
C HIS A 58 -23.41 8.15 -2.45
N ALA A 59 -23.66 6.90 -2.08
CA ALA A 59 -23.50 6.46 -0.70
C ALA A 59 -22.02 6.17 -0.50
N GLN A 60 -21.33 7.02 0.27
CA GLN A 60 -20.05 6.67 0.86
C GLN A 60 -20.29 5.45 1.76
N GLN A 61 -20.07 4.25 1.21
CA GLN A 61 -20.23 3.02 1.95
C GLN A 61 -19.07 2.94 2.94
N GLN A 62 -19.34 3.33 4.18
CA GLN A 62 -18.48 3.00 5.31
C GLN A 62 -18.37 1.48 5.35
N TYR A 63 -17.17 0.97 5.08
CA TYR A 63 -16.89 -0.45 5.17
C TYR A 63 -16.98 -0.87 6.64
N GLY A 64 -17.86 -1.83 6.94
CA GLY A 64 -18.01 -2.35 8.30
C GLY A 64 -16.84 -3.26 8.70
N ALA A 65 -16.82 -3.66 9.98
CA ALA A 65 -15.77 -4.50 10.56
C ALA A 65 -15.47 -5.78 9.75
N LYS A 66 -16.50 -6.41 9.17
CA LYS A 66 -16.34 -7.61 8.34
C LYS A 66 -15.52 -7.37 7.06
N THR A 67 -15.72 -6.22 6.42
CA THR A 67 -14.95 -5.86 5.21
C THR A 67 -13.52 -5.49 5.58
N ALA A 68 -13.31 -4.78 6.69
CA ALA A 68 -11.97 -4.48 7.20
C ALA A 68 -11.20 -5.77 7.53
N LEU A 69 -11.85 -6.73 8.20
CA LEU A 69 -11.29 -8.05 8.49
C LEU A 69 -10.93 -8.81 7.20
N GLY A 70 -11.81 -8.80 6.20
CA GLY A 70 -11.57 -9.46 4.91
C GLY A 70 -10.40 -8.84 4.14
N ILE A 71 -10.29 -7.51 4.11
CA ILE A 71 -9.14 -6.81 3.52
C ILE A 71 -7.85 -7.20 4.26
N GLY A 72 -7.89 -7.20 5.60
CA GLY A 72 -6.77 -7.61 6.44
C GLY A 72 -6.32 -9.04 6.17
N ALA A 73 -7.26 -9.98 6.04
CA ALA A 73 -6.97 -11.38 5.72
C ALA A 73 -6.33 -11.54 4.34
N ILE A 74 -6.84 -10.87 3.30
CA ILE A 74 -6.26 -10.95 1.95
C ILE A 74 -4.83 -10.38 1.94
N HIS A 75 -4.60 -9.29 2.67
CA HIS A 75 -3.28 -8.67 2.76
C HIS A 75 -2.29 -9.48 3.61
N GLY A 76 -2.78 -10.08 4.70
CA GLY A 76 -2.03 -10.96 5.59
C GLY A 76 -1.64 -12.29 4.95
N ILE A 77 -2.56 -12.88 4.17
CA ILE A 77 -2.31 -14.10 3.37
C ILE A 77 -1.46 -13.76 2.12
N GLY A 78 -1.55 -12.52 1.63
CA GLY A 78 -0.84 -12.05 0.45
C GLY A 78 0.69 -12.02 0.59
N ALA A 79 1.35 -11.89 -0.57
CA ALA A 79 2.80 -12.02 -0.71
C ALA A 79 3.64 -11.06 0.17
N GLU A 80 3.11 -9.90 0.58
CA GLU A 80 3.87 -8.88 1.32
C GLU A 80 4.13 -9.29 2.78
N THR A 81 3.13 -9.81 3.50
CA THR A 81 3.32 -10.20 4.91
C THR A 81 4.17 -11.48 5.02
N GLY A 82 3.95 -12.45 4.13
CA GLY A 82 4.73 -13.70 4.11
C GLY A 82 6.22 -13.46 3.84
N THR A 83 6.55 -12.58 2.89
CA THR A 83 7.95 -12.21 2.60
C THR A 83 8.58 -11.39 3.72
N GLN A 84 7.83 -10.47 4.35
CA GLN A 84 8.31 -9.70 5.50
C GLN A 84 8.64 -10.59 6.70
N VAL A 85 7.77 -11.55 7.02
CA VAL A 85 8.02 -12.49 8.11
C VAL A 85 9.26 -13.32 7.82
N LEU A 86 9.41 -13.83 6.58
CA LEU A 86 10.60 -14.59 6.19
C LEU A 86 11.89 -13.77 6.35
N LEU A 87 11.89 -12.52 5.86
CA LEU A 87 13.03 -11.60 5.99
C LEU A 87 13.36 -11.28 7.46
N ILE A 88 12.36 -11.04 8.32
CA ILE A 88 12.60 -10.77 9.74
C ILE A 88 13.12 -12.01 10.46
N THR A 89 12.55 -13.19 10.20
CA THR A 89 13.02 -14.44 10.84
C THR A 89 14.45 -14.78 10.44
N THR A 90 14.83 -14.51 9.18
CA THR A 90 16.21 -14.69 8.70
C THR A 90 17.14 -13.64 9.28
N ALA A 91 16.75 -12.35 9.29
CA ALA A 91 17.55 -11.27 9.85
C ALA A 91 17.82 -11.41 11.36
N VAL A 92 16.86 -11.94 12.13
CA VAL A 92 17.03 -12.18 13.58
C VAL A 92 17.76 -13.51 13.85
N GLY A 93 18.14 -14.26 12.82
CA GLY A 93 18.84 -15.54 12.97
C GLY A 93 17.99 -16.62 13.63
N ALA A 94 16.67 -16.59 13.44
CA ALA A 94 15.74 -17.54 14.06
C ALA A 94 15.89 -18.94 13.44
N SER A 95 16.85 -19.71 13.94
CA SER A 95 17.20 -21.05 13.46
C SER A 95 16.30 -22.18 14.00
N SER A 96 15.42 -21.86 14.96
CA SER A 96 14.46 -22.82 15.53
C SER A 96 13.02 -22.35 15.33
N GLN A 97 12.08 -23.29 15.26
CA GLN A 97 10.65 -22.99 15.15
C GLN A 97 10.17 -22.08 16.29
N ALA A 98 10.65 -22.30 17.52
CA ALA A 98 10.29 -21.49 18.68
C ALA A 98 10.77 -20.03 18.50
N ALA A 99 12.02 -19.83 18.08
CA ALA A 99 12.55 -18.49 17.81
C ALA A 99 11.77 -17.79 16.68
N GLY A 100 11.40 -18.53 15.62
CA GLY A 100 10.60 -18.00 14.52
C GLY A 100 9.21 -17.54 14.98
N VAL A 101 8.55 -18.31 15.85
CA VAL A 101 7.25 -17.94 16.45
C VAL A 101 7.38 -16.68 17.31
N VAL A 102 8.43 -16.57 18.12
CA VAL A 102 8.68 -15.37 18.95
C VAL A 102 8.91 -14.13 18.07
N ALA A 103 9.72 -14.25 17.01
CA ALA A 103 9.95 -13.17 16.06
C ALA A 103 8.66 -12.74 15.35
N LEU A 104 7.82 -13.71 14.94
CA LEU A 104 6.52 -13.42 14.34
C LEU A 104 5.58 -12.69 15.31
N LEU A 105 5.51 -13.12 16.56
CA LEU A 105 4.68 -12.45 17.58
C LEU A 105 5.16 -11.02 17.85
N ALA A 106 6.47 -10.82 17.99
CA ALA A 106 7.05 -9.50 18.17
C ALA A 106 6.74 -8.59 16.97
N PHE A 107 6.84 -9.11 15.75
CA PHE A 107 6.47 -8.39 14.54
C PHE A 107 4.98 -8.01 14.50
N ILE A 108 4.08 -8.93 14.83
CA ILE A 108 2.63 -8.66 14.89
C ILE A 108 2.31 -7.56 15.90
N VAL A 109 2.91 -7.61 17.09
CA VAL A 109 2.76 -6.58 18.13
C VAL A 109 3.29 -5.23 17.64
N GLY A 110 4.48 -5.21 17.03
CA GLY A 110 5.05 -4.01 16.43
C GLY A 110 4.16 -3.40 15.34
N LEU A 111 3.60 -4.24 14.46
CA LEU A 111 2.67 -3.83 13.41
C LEU A 111 1.39 -3.21 14.01
N LEU A 112 0.80 -3.84 15.03
CA LEU A 112 -0.37 -3.33 15.74
C LEU A 112 -0.10 -1.96 16.38
N ILE A 113 1.02 -1.82 17.09
CA ILE A 113 1.43 -0.57 17.72
C ILE A 113 1.65 0.51 16.66
N SER A 114 2.46 0.23 15.64
CA SER A 114 2.80 1.20 14.59
C SER A 114 1.56 1.67 13.83
N ASN A 115 0.68 0.75 13.43
CA ASN A 115 -0.57 1.11 12.73
C ASN A 115 -1.51 1.94 13.61
N THR A 116 -1.56 1.66 14.92
CA THR A 116 -2.34 2.45 15.87
C THR A 116 -1.76 3.85 16.02
N VAL A 117 -0.44 3.96 16.21
CA VAL A 117 0.26 5.24 16.33
C VAL A 117 0.08 6.10 15.07
N ILE A 118 0.28 5.53 13.88
CA ILE A 118 0.07 6.24 12.61
C ILE A 118 -1.38 6.71 12.48
N THR A 119 -2.35 5.89 12.89
CA THR A 119 -3.78 6.26 12.87
C THR A 119 -4.08 7.42 13.82
N VAL A 120 -3.58 7.37 15.05
CA VAL A 120 -3.75 8.45 16.04
C VAL A 120 -3.07 9.73 15.57
N VAL A 121 -1.80 9.65 15.17
CA VAL A 121 -1.01 10.79 14.69
C VAL A 121 -1.66 11.42 13.46
N SER A 122 -2.10 10.62 12.49
CA SER A 122 -2.76 11.15 11.29
C SER A 122 -4.12 11.79 11.60
N THR A 123 -4.83 11.32 12.62
CA THR A 123 -6.10 11.92 13.05
C THR A 123 -5.88 13.25 13.78
N VAL A 124 -4.86 13.33 14.66
CA VAL A 124 -4.58 14.52 15.48
C VAL A 124 -3.81 15.59 14.70
N THR A 125 -2.88 15.22 13.83
CA THR A 125 -1.96 16.16 13.16
C THR A 125 -2.55 16.80 11.91
N VAL A 126 -3.59 16.20 11.31
CA VAL A 126 -4.13 16.60 10.00
C VAL A 126 -5.47 17.34 10.13
N VAL A 127 -5.56 18.31 11.04
CA VAL A 127 -6.80 19.08 11.33
C VAL A 127 -6.97 20.33 10.43
N SER A 128 -6.34 20.40 9.25
CA SER A 128 -6.53 21.52 8.30
C SER A 128 -6.61 21.05 6.84
N SER A 129 -7.72 21.41 6.17
CA SER A 129 -8.14 20.87 4.86
C SER A 129 -7.18 21.18 3.70
N SER A 130 -6.54 22.35 3.68
CA SER A 130 -5.65 22.77 2.58
C SER A 130 -4.22 22.24 2.71
N ARG A 131 -3.66 22.23 3.93
CA ARG A 131 -2.31 21.67 4.20
C ARG A 131 -2.28 20.15 3.99
N ARG A 132 -3.41 19.47 4.18
CA ARG A 132 -3.60 18.03 3.97
C ARG A 132 -3.31 17.59 2.54
N GLN A 133 -3.73 18.35 1.53
CA GLN A 133 -3.60 17.94 0.13
C GLN A 133 -2.13 17.95 -0.33
N TRP A 134 -1.37 18.98 0.05
CA TRP A 134 0.05 19.08 -0.31
C TRP A 134 0.91 17.96 0.30
N ILE A 135 0.61 17.53 1.54
CA ILE A 135 1.31 16.39 2.16
C ILE A 135 1.10 15.11 1.33
N TYR A 136 -0.13 14.86 0.89
CA TYR A 136 -0.42 13.68 0.07
C TYR A 136 0.19 13.75 -1.33
N VAL A 137 0.21 14.93 -1.94
CA VAL A 137 0.87 15.13 -3.25
C VAL A 137 2.38 14.94 -3.12
N ALA A 138 3.01 15.49 -2.07
CA ALA A 138 4.42 15.32 -1.81
C ALA A 138 4.77 13.84 -1.55
N ALA A 139 4.05 13.17 -0.65
CA ALA A 139 4.25 11.75 -0.37
C ALA A 139 4.01 10.88 -1.62
N GLY A 140 2.96 11.17 -2.39
CA GLY A 140 2.67 10.50 -3.65
C GLY A 140 3.75 10.72 -4.70
N GLY A 141 4.29 11.94 -4.81
CA GLY A 141 5.37 12.29 -5.72
C GLY A 141 6.67 11.57 -5.37
N ILE A 142 7.05 11.55 -4.09
CA ILE A 142 8.20 10.79 -3.60
C ILE A 142 8.03 9.30 -3.93
N ALA A 143 6.86 8.73 -3.63
CA ALA A 143 6.57 7.33 -3.92
C ALA A 143 6.60 7.02 -5.44
N ALA A 144 6.11 7.94 -6.28
CA ALA A 144 6.12 7.78 -7.73
C ALA A 144 7.54 7.77 -8.30
N VAL A 145 8.39 8.72 -7.87
CA VAL A 145 9.79 8.80 -8.27
C VAL A 145 10.55 7.56 -7.81
N PHE A 146 10.42 7.20 -6.53
CA PHE A 146 11.07 6.01 -5.99
C PHE A 146 10.66 4.73 -6.74
N SER A 147 9.35 4.55 -6.97
CA SER A 147 8.83 3.40 -7.72
C SER A 147 9.33 3.37 -9.16
N LEU A 148 9.45 4.54 -9.82
CA LEU A 148 9.98 4.63 -11.18
C LEU A 148 11.46 4.22 -11.21
N VAL A 149 12.29 4.78 -10.33
CA VAL A 149 13.74 4.49 -10.26
C VAL A 149 13.96 3.00 -10.01
N VAL A 150 13.37 2.45 -8.95
CA VAL A 150 13.52 1.03 -8.60
C VAL A 150 12.93 0.14 -9.71
N GLY A 151 11.80 0.53 -10.29
CA GLY A 151 11.16 -0.19 -11.39
C GLY A 151 12.03 -0.30 -12.63
N VAL A 152 12.71 0.80 -13.03
CA VAL A 152 13.64 0.85 -14.15
C VAL A 152 14.88 0.01 -13.87
N LEU A 153 15.50 0.14 -12.69
CA LEU A 153 16.67 -0.65 -12.31
C LEU A 153 16.40 -2.16 -12.39
N PHE A 154 15.23 -2.61 -11.91
CA PHE A 154 14.83 -4.02 -12.04
C PHE A 154 14.56 -4.47 -13.47
N LEU A 155 14.05 -3.59 -14.36
CA LEU A 155 13.87 -3.96 -15.76
C LEU A 155 15.19 -4.00 -16.54
N ALA A 156 16.12 -3.12 -16.18
CA ALA A 156 17.44 -3.06 -16.75
C ALA A 156 18.39 -4.16 -16.21
N GLN A 157 17.91 -5.03 -15.30
CA GLN A 157 18.74 -6.01 -14.58
C GLN A 157 19.95 -5.36 -13.88
N ALA A 158 19.82 -4.09 -13.49
CA ALA A 158 20.86 -3.31 -12.84
C ALA A 158 20.63 -3.25 -11.32
N SER A 159 20.25 -4.39 -10.72
CA SER A 159 20.02 -4.50 -9.28
C SER A 159 21.27 -4.19 -8.45
N ASP A 160 22.45 -4.39 -9.03
CA ASP A 160 23.73 -4.16 -8.36
C ASP A 160 24.03 -2.68 -8.10
N LEU A 161 23.27 -1.76 -8.72
CA LEU A 161 23.30 -0.32 -8.42
C LEU A 161 22.44 0.05 -7.20
N LEU A 162 21.57 -0.85 -6.74
CA LEU A 162 20.85 -0.65 -5.48
C LEU A 162 21.82 -0.85 -4.31
N PRO A 163 21.59 -0.18 -3.17
CA PRO A 163 22.41 -0.38 -1.98
C PRO A 163 22.46 -1.86 -1.62
N ASP A 164 23.66 -2.36 -1.35
CA ASP A 164 23.86 -3.71 -0.86
C ASP A 164 23.20 -3.85 0.52
N LEU A 165 22.09 -4.58 0.54
CA LEU A 165 21.30 -4.79 1.75
C LEU A 165 22.03 -5.68 2.74
N ASP A 166 22.95 -6.53 2.30
CA ASP A 166 23.68 -7.44 3.18
C ASP A 166 24.64 -6.66 4.08
N SER A 167 25.30 -5.63 3.52
CA SER A 167 26.13 -4.68 4.28
C SER A 167 25.33 -3.87 5.30
N LEU A 168 24.07 -3.53 4.98
CA LEU A 168 23.19 -2.77 5.87
C LEU A 168 22.60 -3.66 6.97
N ILE A 169 22.27 -4.91 6.64
CA ILE A 169 21.68 -5.90 7.56
C ILE A 169 22.71 -6.35 8.60
N SER A 170 23.95 -6.64 8.19
CA SER A 170 25.05 -6.94 9.12
C SER A 170 25.32 -5.78 10.08
N TRP A 171 25.27 -4.52 9.61
CA TRP A 171 25.44 -3.34 10.47
C TRP A 171 24.35 -3.21 11.56
N ILE A 172 23.11 -3.62 11.30
CA ILE A 172 22.02 -3.57 12.30
C ILE A 172 21.92 -4.83 13.18
N GLY A 173 22.92 -5.74 13.10
CA GLY A 173 22.99 -6.96 13.91
C GLY A 173 22.37 -8.21 13.26
N GLY A 174 22.27 -8.25 11.93
CA GLY A 174 21.96 -9.47 11.20
C GLY A 174 23.12 -10.49 11.22
N PRO A 175 22.87 -11.76 10.92
CA PRO A 175 23.90 -12.79 10.89
C PRO A 175 24.97 -12.50 9.82
N ASP A 176 26.23 -12.77 10.15
CA ASP A 176 27.39 -12.75 9.22
C ASP A 176 27.34 -13.89 8.20
#